data_AF-B0ELE1-F1
#
_entry.id   AF-B0ELE1-F1
#
_cell.length_a   1.000
_cell.length_b   1.000
_cell.length_c   1.000
_cell.angle_alpha   90.00
_cell.angle_beta   90.00
_cell.angle_gamma   90.00
#
_symmetry.space_group_name_H-M   'P 1'
#
loop_
_entity.id
_entity.type
_entity.pdbx_description
1 polymer ?
#
loop_
_entity_poly.entity_id
_entity_poly.type
_entity_poly.pdbx_seq_one_letter_code
_entity_poly.pdbx_strand_id
1 'polypeptide(L)'
;MHKRGMLIFTGSIGVGKTSTIDAFMKYFETESVGRIKEYIDYSPIEGKKLLNGVTNGTIRNYTLQKFIIQCYKEQLENNKNKKLLIFERHPREALKVFCEIDKTLTEKEKEEINEEISKIEKEYEIKYNEEYYFYCDVSTNYLTPEGVALAILSSLSGSDVIKFDHYVHVIFLRCDFDLQKKRIIERNRGIISEINFDYIKQVNECYESCYIKN
;
A
#
# COMPACT_ATOMS: atom_id res chain seq x y z
N MET A 1 0.95 -0.04 -26.07
CA MET A 1 1.15 -0.29 -24.63
C MET A 1 0.79 -1.73 -24.33
N HIS A 2 1.64 -2.49 -23.66
CA HIS A 2 1.30 -3.87 -23.29
C HIS A 2 0.28 -3.85 -22.15
N LYS A 3 -0.78 -4.65 -22.31
CA LYS A 3 -1.84 -4.83 -21.31
C LYS A 3 -1.22 -5.39 -20.03
N ARG A 4 -1.52 -4.78 -18.88
CA ARG A 4 -1.03 -5.23 -17.57
C ARG A 4 -2.14 -5.33 -16.54
N GLY A 5 -1.98 -6.28 -15.62
CA GLY A 5 -2.83 -6.38 -14.44
C GLY A 5 -2.21 -5.73 -13.23
N MET A 6 -3.08 -5.36 -12.30
CA MET A 6 -2.66 -4.79 -11.03
C MET A 6 -3.39 -5.46 -9.89
N LEU A 7 -2.63 -5.87 -8.89
CA LEU A 7 -3.13 -6.35 -7.62
C LEU A 7 -2.64 -5.44 -6.51
N ILE A 8 -3.55 -4.75 -5.84
CA ILE A 8 -3.25 -3.72 -4.86
C ILE A 8 -3.61 -4.24 -3.49
N PHE A 9 -2.60 -4.51 -2.68
CA PHE A 9 -2.78 -4.86 -1.28
C PHE A 9 -2.81 -3.59 -0.45
N THR A 10 -3.99 -3.30 0.10
CA THR A 10 -4.25 -2.12 0.93
C THR A 10 -4.62 -2.53 2.35
N GLY A 11 -4.81 -1.53 3.22
CA GLY A 11 -5.02 -1.70 4.65
C GLY A 11 -3.93 -1.05 5.50
N SER A 12 -4.21 -0.93 6.80
CA SER A 12 -3.38 -0.16 7.72
C SER A 12 -1.98 -0.74 7.98
N ILE A 13 -1.15 -0.01 8.72
CA ILE A 13 0.18 -0.45 9.16
C ILE A 13 0.02 -1.66 10.09
N GLY A 14 0.87 -2.68 9.97
CA GLY A 14 0.86 -3.83 10.90
C GLY A 14 -0.22 -4.89 10.64
N VAL A 15 -1.04 -4.76 9.60
CA VAL A 15 -2.10 -5.75 9.26
C VAL A 15 -1.58 -7.00 8.53
N GLY A 16 -0.27 -7.15 8.34
CA GLY A 16 0.33 -8.34 7.72
C GLY A 16 0.60 -8.28 6.21
N LYS A 17 0.39 -7.12 5.55
CA LYS A 17 0.52 -6.97 4.09
C LYS A 17 1.81 -7.54 3.49
N THR A 18 2.97 -7.05 3.94
CA THR A 18 4.26 -7.48 3.39
C THR A 18 4.42 -9.00 3.46
N SER A 19 4.11 -9.60 4.62
CA SER A 19 4.21 -11.05 4.82
C SER A 19 3.24 -11.83 3.93
N THR A 20 2.00 -11.36 3.79
CA THR A 20 1.03 -11.97 2.87
C THR A 20 1.51 -11.89 1.43
N ILE A 21 2.07 -10.75 1.00
CA ILE A 21 2.59 -10.57 -0.36
C ILE A 21 3.81 -11.44 -0.59
N ASP A 22 4.72 -11.57 0.40
CA ASP A 22 5.86 -12.47 0.33
C ASP A 22 5.40 -13.92 0.12
N ALA A 23 4.34 -14.35 0.82
CA ALA A 23 3.74 -15.67 0.62
C ALA A 23 3.03 -15.79 -0.74
N PHE A 24 2.29 -14.77 -1.14
CA PHE A 24 1.52 -14.72 -2.40
C PHE A 24 2.43 -14.75 -3.63
N MET A 25 3.58 -14.07 -3.58
CA MET A 25 4.56 -14.06 -4.66
C MET A 25 5.16 -15.45 -4.96
N LYS A 26 5.12 -16.39 -4.01
CA LYS A 26 5.62 -17.78 -4.22
C LYS A 26 4.82 -18.54 -5.29
N TYR A 27 3.63 -18.05 -5.66
CA TYR A 27 2.76 -18.68 -6.64
C TYR A 27 2.93 -18.11 -8.06
N PHE A 28 3.86 -17.17 -8.27
CA PHE A 28 4.08 -16.52 -9.57
C PHE A 28 5.53 -16.66 -10.04
N GLU A 29 5.71 -16.68 -11.37
CA GLU A 29 7.03 -16.60 -11.98
C GLU A 29 7.59 -15.17 -11.87
N THR A 30 8.76 -15.03 -11.25
CA THR A 30 9.42 -13.74 -10.94
C THR A 30 9.65 -12.83 -12.15
N GLU A 31 9.85 -13.42 -13.33
CA GLU A 31 10.10 -12.66 -14.55
C GLU A 31 8.84 -11.95 -15.07
N SER A 32 7.65 -12.47 -14.75
CA SER A 32 6.36 -11.95 -15.22
C SER A 32 5.74 -10.91 -14.28
N VAL A 33 6.16 -10.88 -13.02
CA VAL A 33 5.55 -10.06 -11.95
C VAL A 33 6.52 -9.01 -11.43
N GLY A 34 6.05 -7.78 -11.33
CA GLY A 34 6.72 -6.69 -10.63
C GLY A 34 6.10 -6.43 -9.29
N ARG A 35 6.91 -6.15 -8.27
CA ARG A 35 6.43 -5.72 -6.95
C ARG A 35 6.79 -4.26 -6.74
N ILE A 36 5.78 -3.47 -6.40
CA ILE A 36 5.91 -2.07 -5.99
C ILE A 36 5.84 -2.07 -4.46
N LYS A 37 6.99 -1.98 -3.81
CA LYS A 37 7.15 -2.04 -2.36
C LYS A 37 6.84 -0.70 -1.71
N GLU A 38 6.49 -0.74 -0.43
CA GLU A 38 6.43 0.45 0.42
C GLU A 38 7.81 1.14 0.46
N TYR A 39 7.83 2.47 0.48
CA TYR A 39 9.06 3.28 0.39
C TYR A 39 10.16 2.86 1.38
N ILE A 40 9.79 2.46 2.60
CA ILE A 40 10.71 2.07 3.66
C ILE A 40 11.32 0.67 3.45
N ASP A 41 10.71 -0.15 2.60
CA ASP A 41 11.25 -1.46 2.21
C ASP A 41 11.96 -1.36 0.83
N TYR A 42 11.59 -0.39 -0.01
CA TYR A 42 12.28 -0.09 -1.27
C TYR A 42 13.60 0.67 -1.06
N SER A 43 13.59 1.71 -0.23
CA SER A 43 14.76 2.53 0.12
C SER A 43 14.87 2.67 1.64
N PRO A 44 15.37 1.63 2.35
CA PRO A 44 15.26 1.55 3.80
C PRO A 44 16.06 2.59 4.57
N ILE A 45 17.24 2.98 4.06
CA ILE A 45 18.11 3.94 4.74
C ILE A 45 17.46 5.33 4.71
N GLU A 46 17.13 5.82 3.51
CA GLU A 46 16.54 7.16 3.36
C GLU A 46 15.10 7.19 3.87
N GLY A 47 14.31 6.14 3.63
CA GLY A 47 12.94 6.03 4.12
C GLY A 47 12.84 6.09 5.64
N LYS A 48 13.71 5.37 6.37
CA LYS A 48 13.77 5.47 7.85
C LYS A 48 14.21 6.84 8.32
N LYS A 49 15.22 7.42 7.68
CA LYS A 49 15.72 8.77 8.02
C LYS A 49 14.63 9.83 7.87
N LEU A 50 13.90 9.82 6.74
CA LEU A 50 12.82 10.77 6.49
C LEU A 50 11.64 10.57 7.45
N LEU A 51 11.24 9.31 7.68
CA LEU A 51 10.16 8.98 8.62
C LEU A 51 10.50 9.45 10.04
N ASN A 52 11.71 9.13 10.54
CA ASN A 52 12.17 9.58 11.84
C ASN A 52 12.24 11.11 11.92
N GLY A 53 12.69 11.77 10.86
CA GLY A 53 12.74 13.22 10.80
C GLY A 53 11.36 13.87 10.90
N VAL A 54 10.34 13.28 10.25
CA VAL A 54 8.94 13.71 10.34
C VAL A 54 8.39 13.49 11.74
N THR A 55 8.59 12.30 12.33
CA THR A 55 8.15 12.01 13.71
C THR A 55 8.73 12.99 14.72
N ASN A 56 10.00 13.37 14.54
CA ASN A 56 10.70 14.32 15.42
C ASN A 56 10.47 15.80 15.05
N GLY A 57 9.63 16.10 14.05
CA GLY A 57 9.35 17.48 13.61
C GLY A 57 10.53 18.21 12.96
N THR A 58 11.61 17.50 12.63
CA THR A 58 12.81 18.05 11.96
C THR A 58 12.69 18.07 10.44
N ILE A 59 11.79 17.25 9.89
CA ILE A 59 11.49 17.16 8.48
C ILE A 59 9.98 17.37 8.31
N ARG A 60 9.58 18.17 7.33
CA ARG A 60 8.16 18.35 7.00
C ARG A 60 7.63 17.11 6.30
N ASN A 61 6.39 16.72 6.59
CA ASN A 61 5.76 15.57 5.92
C ASN A 61 5.71 15.73 4.40
N TYR A 62 5.55 16.96 3.88
CA TYR A 62 5.62 17.24 2.45
C TYR A 62 6.89 16.68 1.78
N THR A 63 8.04 16.75 2.45
CA THR A 63 9.30 16.16 1.97
C THR A 63 9.23 14.64 1.90
N LEU A 64 8.66 14.00 2.92
CA LEU A 64 8.45 12.55 2.93
C LEU A 64 7.47 12.12 1.83
N GLN A 65 6.37 12.84 1.62
CA GLN A 65 5.40 12.52 0.56
C GLN A 65 6.02 12.60 -0.83
N LYS A 66 6.84 13.63 -1.11
CA LYS A 66 7.59 13.72 -2.38
C LYS A 66 8.54 12.54 -2.57
N PHE A 67 9.23 12.11 -1.51
CA PHE A 67 10.09 10.94 -1.56
C PHE A 67 9.29 9.65 -1.85
N ILE A 68 8.13 9.47 -1.22
CA ILE A 68 7.24 8.32 -1.48
C ILE A 68 6.80 8.30 -2.96
N ILE A 69 6.39 9.45 -3.50
CA ILE A 69 6.00 9.59 -4.92
C ILE A 69 7.17 9.24 -5.84
N GLN A 70 8.37 9.71 -5.52
CA GLN A 70 9.58 9.38 -6.28
C GLN A 70 9.86 7.86 -6.27
N CYS A 71 9.72 7.20 -5.11
CA CYS A 71 9.85 5.75 -5.00
C CYS A 71 8.84 5.01 -5.90
N TYR A 72 7.61 5.51 -6.02
CA TYR A 72 6.63 4.93 -6.95
C TYR A 72 7.09 5.06 -8.40
N LYS A 73 7.51 6.26 -8.83
CA LYS A 73 7.96 6.50 -10.21
C LYS A 73 9.11 5.58 -10.61
N GLU A 74 10.13 5.48 -9.77
CA GLU A 74 11.29 4.62 -10.03
C GLU A 74 10.92 3.14 -10.11
N GLN A 75 10.11 2.65 -9.17
CA GLN A 75 9.67 1.25 -9.17
C GLN A 75 8.79 0.94 -10.37
N LEU A 76 7.91 1.85 -10.79
CA LEU A 76 7.03 1.66 -11.94
C LEU A 76 7.81 1.63 -13.26
N GLU A 77 8.80 2.51 -13.43
CA GLU A 77 9.69 2.51 -14.60
C GLU A 77 10.52 1.21 -14.65
N ASN A 78 11.10 0.80 -13.51
CA ASN A 78 11.87 -0.45 -13.40
C ASN A 78 11.03 -1.70 -13.69
N ASN A 79 9.71 -1.62 -13.48
CA ASN A 79 8.78 -2.72 -13.73
C ASN A 79 7.90 -2.50 -14.98
N LYS A 80 8.25 -1.58 -15.90
CA LYS A 80 7.41 -1.23 -17.07
C LYS A 80 7.11 -2.40 -18.02
N ASN A 81 7.96 -3.42 -18.04
CA ASN A 81 7.81 -4.59 -18.90
C ASN A 81 7.09 -5.77 -18.21
N LYS A 82 6.75 -5.64 -16.94
CA LYS A 82 6.06 -6.70 -16.18
C LYS A 82 4.58 -6.77 -16.56
N LYS A 83 4.05 -8.00 -16.64
CA LYS A 83 2.66 -8.30 -17.01
C LYS A 83 1.69 -8.09 -15.85
N LEU A 84 2.14 -8.38 -14.63
CA LEU A 84 1.40 -8.14 -13.40
C LEU A 84 2.23 -7.23 -12.50
N LEU A 85 1.60 -6.21 -11.92
CA LEU A 85 2.15 -5.42 -10.84
C LEU A 85 1.42 -5.70 -9.54
N ILE A 86 2.16 -6.00 -8.47
CA ILE A 86 1.63 -6.14 -7.12
C ILE A 86 2.07 -4.93 -6.30
N PHE A 87 1.11 -4.16 -5.82
CA PHE A 87 1.35 -2.95 -5.04
C PHE A 87 1.20 -3.21 -3.54
N GLU A 88 2.22 -2.82 -2.78
CA GLU A 88 2.13 -2.58 -1.35
C GLU A 88 1.61 -1.17 -1.12
N ARG A 89 0.29 -1.01 -1.13
CA ARG A 89 -0.49 0.25 -1.09
C ARG A 89 -0.72 0.90 -2.45
N HIS A 90 -1.90 1.50 -2.58
CA HIS A 90 -2.19 2.40 -3.69
C HIS A 90 -1.45 3.74 -3.52
N PRO A 91 -0.88 4.37 -4.56
CA PRO A 91 -0.24 5.69 -4.46
C PRO A 91 -1.12 6.76 -3.79
N ARG A 92 -2.41 6.82 -4.15
CA ARG A 92 -3.42 7.71 -3.58
C ARG A 92 -3.62 7.60 -2.06
N GLU A 93 -3.24 6.48 -1.42
CA GLU A 93 -3.29 6.34 0.05
C GLU A 93 -2.39 7.36 0.76
N ALA A 94 -1.32 7.82 0.10
CA ALA A 94 -0.49 8.93 0.58
C ALA A 94 -1.35 10.13 0.95
N LEU A 95 -2.29 10.52 0.08
CA LEU A 95 -3.21 11.62 0.32
C LEU A 95 -4.38 11.24 1.21
N LYS A 96 -5.13 10.22 0.80
CA LYS A 96 -6.45 9.90 1.36
C LYS A 96 -6.40 9.30 2.76
N VAL A 97 -5.24 8.79 3.16
CA VAL A 97 -5.05 8.23 4.49
C VAL A 97 -4.03 9.06 5.26
N PHE A 98 -2.80 9.17 4.76
CA PHE A 98 -1.71 9.70 5.57
C PHE A 98 -1.68 11.23 5.62
N CYS A 99 -1.97 11.93 4.52
CA CYS A 99 -2.06 13.40 4.52
C CYS A 99 -3.36 13.92 5.12
N GLU A 100 -4.43 13.12 5.12
CA GLU A 100 -5.73 13.50 5.73
C GLU A 100 -5.58 13.76 7.24
N ILE A 101 -4.76 12.96 7.90
CA ILE A 101 -4.49 13.06 9.34
C ILE A 101 -3.48 14.18 9.64
N ASP A 102 -2.66 14.56 8.66
CA ASP A 102 -1.62 15.56 8.82
C ASP A 102 -2.15 16.99 8.65
N LYS A 103 -2.16 17.73 9.76
CA LYS A 103 -2.58 19.13 9.82
C LYS A 103 -1.49 20.14 9.43
N THR A 104 -0.28 19.69 9.11
CA THR A 104 0.88 20.53 8.81
C THR A 104 1.09 20.82 7.32
N LEU A 105 0.36 20.10 6.45
CA LEU A 105 0.37 20.34 5.01
C LEU A 105 -0.55 21.49 4.64
N THR A 106 -0.04 22.42 3.83
CA THR A 106 -0.86 23.46 3.21
C THR A 106 -1.71 22.89 2.08
N GLU A 107 -2.80 23.56 1.72
CA GLU A 107 -3.65 23.15 0.60
C GLU A 107 -2.89 23.12 -0.73
N LYS A 108 -1.97 24.06 -0.94
CA LYS A 108 -1.09 24.07 -2.12
C LYS A 108 -0.20 22.83 -2.17
N GLU A 109 0.38 22.42 -1.04
CA GLU A 109 1.21 21.21 -0.98
C GLU A 109 0.40 19.93 -1.22
N LYS A 110 -0.83 19.87 -0.71
CA LYS A 110 -1.76 18.77 -1.00
C LYS A 110 -2.13 18.72 -2.48
N GLU A 111 -2.36 19.87 -3.10
CA GLU A 111 -2.65 19.99 -4.53
C GLU A 111 -1.47 19.51 -5.38
N GLU A 112 -0.24 19.94 -5.07
CA GLU A 112 0.97 19.49 -5.75
C GLU A 112 1.18 17.97 -5.62
N ILE A 113 0.99 17.39 -4.42
CA ILE A 113 1.01 15.94 -4.22
C ILE A 113 -0.07 15.26 -5.07
N ASN A 114 -1.28 15.84 -5.12
CA ASN A 114 -2.41 15.30 -5.86
C ASN A 114 -2.18 15.30 -7.37
N GLU A 115 -1.61 16.37 -7.91
CA GLU A 115 -1.22 16.44 -9.32
C GLU A 115 -0.19 15.37 -9.66
N GLU A 116 0.85 15.21 -8.85
CA GLU A 116 1.92 14.23 -9.09
C GLU A 116 1.41 12.79 -9.02
N ILE A 117 0.55 12.47 -8.05
CA ILE A 117 -0.10 11.14 -7.97
C ILE A 117 -1.02 10.93 -9.19
N SER A 118 -1.79 11.95 -9.60
CA SER A 118 -2.68 11.83 -10.75
C SER A 118 -1.93 11.61 -12.07
N LYS A 119 -0.73 12.20 -12.21
CA LYS A 119 0.16 11.92 -13.35
C LYS A 119 0.57 10.44 -13.37
N ILE A 120 0.99 9.89 -12.23
CA ILE A 120 1.36 8.47 -12.11
C ILE A 120 0.16 7.57 -12.43
N GLU A 121 -0.99 7.84 -11.84
CA GLU A 121 -2.20 7.04 -12.07
C GLU A 121 -2.60 7.04 -13.55
N LYS A 122 -2.55 8.21 -14.20
CA LYS A 122 -2.85 8.33 -15.63
C LYS A 122 -1.82 7.64 -16.51
N GLU A 123 -0.53 7.84 -16.25
CA GLU A 123 0.57 7.30 -17.05
C GLU A 123 0.61 5.77 -17.00
N TYR A 124 0.35 5.20 -15.82
CA TYR A 124 0.42 3.76 -15.58
C TYR A 124 -0.93 3.06 -15.58
N GLU A 125 -2.04 3.77 -15.84
CA GLU A 125 -3.43 3.28 -15.81
C GLU A 125 -3.86 2.68 -14.46
N ILE A 126 -3.37 3.26 -13.36
CA ILE A 126 -3.70 2.82 -11.99
C ILE A 126 -5.01 3.49 -11.57
N LYS A 127 -6.06 2.69 -11.34
CA LYS A 127 -7.40 3.19 -10.97
C LYS A 127 -7.61 3.22 -9.46
N TYR A 128 -8.22 4.29 -8.96
CA TYR A 128 -8.61 4.46 -7.57
C TYR A 128 -10.10 4.83 -7.44
N ASN A 129 -10.82 4.13 -6.57
CA ASN A 129 -12.25 4.32 -6.25
C ASN A 129 -13.22 4.28 -7.45
N GLU A 130 -12.77 3.77 -8.60
CA GLU A 130 -13.63 3.33 -9.69
C GLU A 130 -14.25 1.95 -9.36
N GLU A 131 -15.14 1.43 -10.23
CA GLU A 131 -15.57 0.03 -10.15
C GLU A 131 -14.34 -0.88 -10.32
N TYR A 132 -13.73 -1.24 -9.19
CA TYR A 132 -12.68 -2.25 -9.16
C TYR A 132 -13.25 -3.53 -9.73
N TYR A 133 -12.50 -4.19 -10.59
CA TYR A 133 -12.95 -5.42 -11.19
C TYR A 133 -13.07 -6.54 -10.14
N PHE A 134 -12.30 -6.45 -9.06
CA PHE A 134 -12.43 -7.29 -7.89
C PHE A 134 -12.04 -6.52 -6.63
N TYR A 135 -12.83 -6.69 -5.57
CA TYR A 135 -12.52 -6.22 -4.24
C TYR A 135 -12.68 -7.37 -3.25
N CYS A 136 -11.69 -7.57 -2.38
CA CYS A 136 -11.74 -8.57 -1.32
C CYS A 136 -11.27 -7.98 0.00
N ASP A 137 -12.16 -8.00 1.00
CA ASP A 137 -11.83 -7.72 2.39
C ASP A 137 -11.42 -9.02 3.09
N VAL A 138 -10.19 -9.06 3.60
CA VAL A 138 -9.62 -10.25 4.24
C VAL A 138 -9.11 -9.92 5.64
N SER A 139 -9.67 -10.62 6.63
CA SER A 139 -9.12 -10.63 7.98
C SER A 139 -7.87 -11.51 8.06
N THR A 140 -6.83 -11.00 8.72
CA THR A 140 -5.57 -11.70 8.98
C THR A 140 -5.42 -12.14 10.44
N ASN A 141 -6.53 -12.21 11.19
CA ASN A 141 -6.52 -12.54 12.62
C ASN A 141 -6.12 -13.99 12.90
N TYR A 142 -6.64 -14.91 12.09
CA TYR A 142 -6.61 -16.35 12.40
C TYR A 142 -5.81 -17.18 11.39
N LEU A 143 -5.36 -16.56 10.30
CA LEU A 143 -4.65 -17.23 9.23
C LEU A 143 -3.18 -16.82 9.23
N THR A 144 -2.31 -17.78 8.91
CA THR A 144 -0.91 -17.50 8.56
C THR A 144 -0.86 -16.68 7.27
N PRO A 145 0.24 -15.95 7.00
CA PRO A 145 0.42 -15.25 5.72
C PRO A 145 0.19 -16.14 4.49
N GLU A 146 0.65 -17.40 4.54
CA GLU A 146 0.39 -18.42 3.52
C GLU A 146 -1.09 -18.76 3.39
N GLY A 147 -1.81 -18.94 4.50
CA GLY A 147 -3.24 -19.21 4.49
C GLY A 147 -4.05 -18.05 3.91
N VAL A 148 -3.70 -16.81 4.25
CA VAL A 148 -4.30 -15.59 3.67
C VAL A 148 -4.01 -15.52 2.16
N ALA A 149 -2.77 -15.76 1.74
CA ALA A 149 -2.40 -15.74 0.33
C ALA A 149 -3.17 -16.79 -0.49
N LEU A 150 -3.31 -18.00 0.03
CA LEU A 150 -4.08 -19.06 -0.62
C LEU A 150 -5.56 -18.72 -0.73
N ALA A 151 -6.15 -18.11 0.31
CA ALA A 151 -7.54 -17.66 0.28
C ALA A 151 -7.76 -16.62 -0.83
N ILE A 152 -6.87 -15.62 -0.93
CA ILE A 152 -6.92 -14.60 -1.98
C ILE A 152 -6.79 -15.24 -3.38
N LEU A 153 -5.82 -16.14 -3.57
CA LEU A 153 -5.66 -16.85 -4.84
C LEU A 153 -6.90 -17.65 -5.23
N SER A 154 -7.53 -18.31 -4.25
CA SER A 154 -8.75 -19.10 -4.48
C SER A 154 -9.90 -18.19 -4.94
N SER A 155 -10.05 -17.02 -4.32
CA SER A 155 -11.05 -16.03 -4.73
C SER A 155 -10.78 -15.42 -6.12
N LEU A 156 -9.50 -15.18 -6.45
CA LEU A 156 -9.10 -14.71 -7.78
C LEU A 156 -9.25 -15.80 -8.86
N SER A 157 -9.15 -17.08 -8.51
CA SER A 157 -9.24 -18.21 -9.46
C SER A 157 -10.69 -18.64 -9.74
N GLY A 158 -11.59 -18.45 -8.77
CA GLY A 158 -13.02 -18.75 -8.92
C GLY A 158 -13.80 -17.72 -9.73
N SER A 159 -13.13 -16.64 -10.13
CA SER A 159 -13.63 -15.63 -11.05
C SER A 159 -12.87 -15.82 -12.39
N ASP A 160 -13.43 -15.49 -13.57
CA ASP A 160 -12.79 -15.64 -14.90
C ASP A 160 -11.54 -14.74 -15.12
N VAL A 161 -10.83 -14.47 -14.02
CA VAL A 161 -10.00 -13.33 -13.64
C VAL A 161 -8.51 -13.66 -13.69
N ILE A 162 -8.16 -14.92 -13.96
CA ILE A 162 -6.78 -15.31 -14.30
C ILE A 162 -6.34 -14.68 -15.64
N LYS A 163 -7.22 -13.92 -16.31
CA LYS A 163 -6.83 -12.88 -17.27
C LYS A 163 -6.69 -11.56 -16.52
N PHE A 164 -5.52 -11.32 -15.96
CA PHE A 164 -5.09 -10.02 -15.41
C PHE A 164 -5.02 -8.90 -16.48
N ASP A 165 -5.72 -9.02 -17.62
CA ASP A 165 -5.68 -8.04 -18.69
C ASP A 165 -6.57 -6.83 -18.34
N HIS A 166 -5.95 -5.68 -18.05
CA HIS A 166 -6.61 -4.39 -17.81
C HIS A 166 -7.48 -4.28 -16.56
N TYR A 167 -7.27 -5.14 -15.57
CA TYR A 167 -8.04 -5.11 -14.34
C TYR A 167 -7.21 -4.70 -13.14
N VAL A 168 -7.81 -3.85 -12.31
CA VAL A 168 -7.32 -3.47 -10.99
C VAL A 168 -8.09 -4.27 -9.95
N HIS A 169 -7.37 -5.13 -9.25
CA HIS A 169 -7.85 -5.94 -8.14
C HIS A 169 -7.40 -5.32 -6.83
N VAL A 170 -8.30 -5.12 -5.89
CA VAL A 170 -7.99 -4.55 -4.58
C VAL A 170 -8.20 -5.60 -3.49
N ILE A 171 -7.16 -5.83 -2.69
CA ILE A 171 -7.19 -6.71 -1.52
C ILE A 171 -7.02 -5.85 -0.28
N PHE A 172 -8.10 -5.64 0.45
CA PHE A 172 -8.09 -4.92 1.71
C PHE A 172 -7.78 -5.89 2.85
N LEU A 173 -6.62 -5.72 3.48
CA LEU A 173 -6.21 -6.54 4.63
C LEU A 173 -6.47 -5.80 5.93
N ARG A 174 -7.13 -6.49 6.87
CA ARG A 174 -7.37 -5.98 8.23
C ARG A 174 -7.05 -7.01 9.31
N CYS A 175 -6.89 -6.53 10.53
CA CYS A 175 -6.83 -7.35 11.73
C CYS A 175 -7.34 -6.56 12.93
N ASP A 176 -7.58 -7.28 14.02
CA ASP A 176 -7.97 -6.70 15.29
C ASP A 176 -6.84 -5.81 15.81
N PHE A 177 -7.22 -4.73 16.50
CA PHE A 177 -6.27 -3.70 16.92
C PHE A 177 -5.18 -4.23 17.85
N ASP A 178 -5.49 -5.21 18.71
CA ASP A 178 -4.49 -5.78 19.62
C ASP A 178 -3.46 -6.65 18.90
N LEU A 179 -3.89 -7.41 17.88
CA LEU A 179 -2.96 -8.13 17.02
C LEU A 179 -2.11 -7.17 16.18
N GLN A 180 -2.71 -6.08 15.69
CA GLN A 180 -2.01 -5.03 14.96
C GLN A 180 -0.90 -4.40 15.83
N LYS A 181 -1.21 -4.03 17.07
CA LYS A 181 -0.22 -3.49 18.04
C LYS A 181 0.93 -4.47 18.23
N LYS A 182 0.62 -5.74 18.51
CA LYS A 182 1.64 -6.78 18.72
C LYS A 182 2.59 -6.85 17.52
N ARG A 183 2.06 -6.91 16.30
CA ARG A 183 2.85 -6.97 15.05
C ARG A 183 3.69 -5.71 14.84
N ILE A 184 3.16 -4.53 15.15
CA ILE A 184 3.89 -3.27 15.04
C ILE A 184 5.09 -3.24 16.00
N ILE A 185 4.90 -3.69 17.24
CA ILE A 185 5.95 -3.77 18.26
C ILE A 185 7.01 -4.79 17.84
N GLU A 186 6.61 -5.99 17.45
CA GLU A 186 7.53 -7.06 17.03
C GLU A 186 8.37 -6.68 15.81
N ARG A 187 7.76 -6.03 14.81
CA ARG A 187 8.46 -5.65 13.57
C ARG A 187 9.49 -4.53 13.79
N ASN A 188 9.38 -3.79 14.90
CA ASN A 188 10.32 -2.76 15.35
C ASN A 188 11.07 -2.05 14.22
N ARG A 189 10.40 -1.19 13.46
CA ARG A 189 11.06 -0.39 12.39
C ARG A 189 11.98 0.73 12.94
N GLY A 190 12.37 0.68 14.22
CA GLY A 190 13.27 1.62 14.88
C GLY A 190 12.58 2.79 15.59
N ILE A 191 11.26 2.68 15.85
CA ILE A 191 10.42 3.77 16.38
C ILE A 191 9.72 3.34 17.69
N ILE A 192 10.16 2.27 18.36
CA ILE A 192 9.43 1.71 19.53
C ILE A 192 9.20 2.74 20.64
N SER A 193 10.08 3.73 20.83
CA SER A 193 9.88 4.77 21.86
C SER A 193 8.79 5.80 21.54
N GLU A 194 8.24 5.83 20.31
CA GLU A 194 7.40 6.93 19.81
C GLU A 194 6.15 6.48 19.06
N ILE A 195 5.80 5.19 19.08
CA ILE A 195 4.60 4.70 18.37
C ILE A 195 3.34 5.24 19.04
N ASN A 196 2.78 6.30 18.45
CA ASN A 196 1.49 6.82 18.84
C ASN A 196 0.38 5.90 18.32
N PHE A 197 -0.13 5.01 19.17
CA PHE A 197 -1.22 4.10 18.79
C PHE A 197 -2.56 4.82 18.52
N ASP A 198 -2.75 6.05 18.99
CA ASP A 198 -3.92 6.83 18.60
C ASP A 198 -3.80 7.35 17.16
N TYR A 199 -2.60 7.67 16.70
CA TYR A 199 -2.36 7.90 15.27
C TYR A 199 -2.67 6.64 14.45
N ILE A 200 -2.29 5.45 14.92
CA ILE A 200 -2.63 4.19 14.23
C ILE A 200 -4.15 3.97 14.14
N LYS A 201 -4.92 4.31 15.18
CA LYS A 201 -6.40 4.26 15.12
C LYS A 201 -6.95 5.20 14.07
N GLN A 202 -6.48 6.45 14.03
CA GLN A 202 -6.91 7.42 13.00
C GLN A 202 -6.59 6.91 11.59
N VAL A 203 -5.41 6.30 11.40
CA VAL A 203 -5.05 5.65 10.13
C VAL A 203 -6.03 4.51 9.81
N ASN A 204 -6.40 3.67 10.78
CA ASN A 204 -7.40 2.62 10.56
C ASN A 204 -8.75 3.20 10.13
N GLU A 205 -9.25 4.23 10.81
CA GLU A 205 -10.51 4.91 10.48
C GLU A 205 -10.49 5.48 9.06
N CYS A 206 -9.37 6.11 8.66
CA CYS A 206 -9.20 6.58 7.28
C CYS A 206 -9.26 5.44 6.26
N TYR A 207 -8.60 4.30 6.52
CA TYR A 207 -8.67 3.12 5.65
C TYR A 207 -10.09 2.56 5.54
N GLU A 208 -10.80 2.42 6.66
CA GLU A 208 -12.19 1.96 6.67
C GLU A 208 -13.07 2.91 5.85
N SER A 209 -12.96 4.23 6.04
CA SER A 209 -13.73 5.21 5.27
C SER A 209 -13.44 5.19 3.76
N CYS A 210 -12.20 4.84 3.36
CA CYS A 210 -11.80 4.81 1.96
C CYS A 210 -12.26 3.55 1.23
N TYR A 211 -12.29 2.41 1.91
CA TYR A 211 -12.41 1.09 1.28
C TYR A 211 -13.63 0.28 1.73
N ILE A 212 -14.17 0.54 2.91
CA ILE A 212 -15.41 -0.06 3.38
C ILE A 212 -16.55 0.90 3.04
N LYS A 213 -17.19 0.67 1.89
CA LYS A 213 -18.46 1.34 1.57
C LYS A 213 -19.57 0.70 2.41
N ASN A 214 -20.28 1.51 3.18
CA ASN A 214 -21.56 1.12 3.81
C ASN A 214 -22.60 0.78 2.74
#